data_AF-X1TPT8-F1
#
_entry.id   AF-X1TPT8-F1
#
_cell.length_a   1.000
_cell.length_b   1.000
_cell.length_c   1.000
_cell.angle_alpha   90.00
_cell.angle_beta   90.00
_cell.angle_gamma   90.00
#
_symmetry.space_group_name_H-M   'P 1'
#
loop_
_entity.id
_entity.type
_entity.pdbx_description
1 polymer ?
#
loop_
_entity_poly.entity_id
_entity_poly.type
_entity_poly.pdbx_seq_one_letter_code
_entity_poly.pdbx_strand_id
1 'polypeptide(L)'
;MEEQASLGQWLQERCQREHLSLRQAAAKAGLSHATIADILKGVHPDPKTIRKLAIAFGGDGQQRLALEDQLLVLAGYRSERPEEEMGVEYGRLLDKIEQFSKSQIKIMGRFADFLIEVTKEEGVSH
;
A
#
# COMPACT_ATOMS: atom_id res chain seq x y z
N MET A 1 -1.92 -7.35 -23.05
CA MET A 1 -2.56 -7.36 -21.73
C MET A 1 -1.52 -7.90 -20.78
N GLU A 2 -0.85 -7.02 -20.04
CA GLU A 2 -0.01 -7.46 -18.93
C GLU A 2 -0.96 -7.95 -17.83
N GLU A 3 -0.90 -9.24 -17.48
CA GLU A 3 -1.61 -9.76 -16.32
C GLU A 3 -1.05 -9.04 -15.09
N GLN A 4 -1.85 -8.20 -14.44
CA GLN A 4 -1.50 -7.63 -13.14
C GLN A 4 -1.13 -8.78 -12.21
N ALA A 5 0.11 -8.79 -11.74
CA ALA A 5 0.62 -9.87 -10.91
C ALA A 5 -0.22 -9.95 -9.61
N SER A 6 -0.79 -11.11 -9.33
CA SER A 6 -1.58 -11.32 -8.11
C SER A 6 -0.70 -11.34 -6.85
N LEU A 7 -1.30 -11.08 -5.68
CA LEU A 7 -0.60 -11.22 -4.40
C LEU A 7 0.06 -12.61 -4.23
N GLY A 8 -0.58 -13.67 -4.74
CA GLY A 8 -0.05 -15.03 -4.71
C GLY A 8 1.23 -15.18 -5.54
N GLN A 9 1.25 -14.61 -6.75
CA GLN A 9 2.45 -14.59 -7.60
C GLN A 9 3.58 -13.81 -6.94
N TRP A 10 3.30 -12.62 -6.41
CA TRP A 10 4.28 -11.83 -5.66
C TRP A 10 4.90 -12.64 -4.51
N LEU A 11 4.08 -13.34 -3.74
CA LEU A 11 4.54 -14.13 -2.60
C LEU A 11 5.42 -15.31 -3.06
N GLN A 12 5.06 -15.96 -4.16
CA GLN A 12 5.82 -17.06 -4.74
C GLN A 12 7.19 -16.59 -5.23
N GLU A 13 7.25 -15.51 -5.99
CA GLU A 13 8.49 -14.91 -6.48
C GLU A 13 9.38 -14.44 -5.33
N ARG A 14 8.78 -13.86 -4.28
CA ARG A 14 9.52 -13.41 -3.11
C ARG A 14 10.16 -14.59 -2.37
N CYS A 15 9.43 -15.69 -2.21
CA CYS A 15 9.97 -16.92 -1.63
C CYS A 15 11.12 -17.49 -2.47
N GLN A 16 11.00 -17.49 -3.80
CA GLN A 16 12.07 -17.96 -4.69
C GLN A 16 13.33 -17.09 -4.57
N ARG A 17 13.17 -15.76 -4.57
CA ARG A 17 14.27 -14.79 -4.48
C ARG A 17 15.03 -14.88 -3.16
N GLU A 18 14.32 -15.17 -2.07
CA GLU A 18 14.92 -15.31 -0.73
C GLU A 18 15.27 -16.77 -0.38
N HIS A 19 15.10 -17.72 -1.31
CA HIS A 19 15.29 -19.16 -1.09
C HIS A 19 14.51 -19.72 0.11
N LEU A 20 13.29 -19.22 0.32
CA LEU A 20 12.42 -19.64 1.42
C LEU A 20 11.43 -20.70 0.96
N SER A 21 11.26 -21.74 1.79
CA SER A 21 10.09 -22.61 1.72
C SER A 21 8.84 -21.86 2.22
N LEU A 22 7.65 -22.32 1.81
CA LEU A 22 6.38 -21.76 2.27
C LEU A 22 6.24 -21.77 3.80
N ARG A 23 6.78 -22.80 4.45
CA ARG A 23 6.80 -22.89 5.91
C ARG A 23 7.70 -21.85 6.55
N GLN A 24 8.85 -21.56 5.96
CA GLN A 24 9.74 -20.50 6.42
C GLN A 24 9.13 -19.11 6.18
N ALA A 25 8.48 -18.90 5.03
CA ALA A 25 7.75 -17.67 4.75
C ALA A 25 6.60 -17.44 5.76
N ALA A 26 5.84 -18.49 6.08
CA ALA A 26 4.79 -18.45 7.10
C ALA A 26 5.36 -18.06 8.47
N ALA A 27 6.45 -18.71 8.88
CA ALA A 27 7.13 -18.42 10.14
C ALA A 27 7.66 -16.98 10.19
N LYS A 28 8.31 -16.52 9.10
CA LYS A 28 8.84 -15.17 8.95
C LYS A 28 7.73 -14.11 9.06
N ALA A 29 6.55 -14.38 8.51
CA ALA A 29 5.40 -13.49 8.56
C ALA A 29 4.53 -13.62 9.82
N GLY A 30 4.82 -14.57 10.72
CA GLY A 30 3.93 -14.87 11.85
C GLY A 30 2.52 -15.26 11.39
N LEU A 31 2.45 -16.04 10.30
CA LEU A 31 1.25 -16.57 9.67
C LEU A 31 1.23 -18.10 9.74
N SER A 32 0.05 -18.68 9.57
CA SER A 32 -0.07 -20.14 9.46
C SER A 32 0.36 -20.61 8.06
N HIS A 33 0.83 -21.85 7.96
CA HIS A 33 1.12 -22.47 6.67
C HIS A 33 -0.13 -22.53 5.77
N ALA A 34 -1.31 -22.75 6.36
CA ALA A 34 -2.58 -22.75 5.64
C ALA A 34 -2.86 -21.38 5.02
N THR A 35 -2.65 -20.29 5.78
CA THR A 35 -2.84 -18.92 5.29
C THR A 35 -1.95 -18.61 4.09
N ILE A 36 -0.67 -19.02 4.12
CA ILE A 36 0.23 -18.86 2.97
C ILE A 36 -0.25 -19.66 1.76
N ALA A 37 -0.68 -20.91 1.98
CA ALA A 37 -1.19 -21.76 0.91
C ALA A 37 -2.50 -21.21 0.30
N ASP A 38 -3.36 -20.61 1.11
CA ASP A 38 -4.61 -19.99 0.67
C ASP A 38 -4.34 -18.76 -0.19
N ILE A 39 -3.38 -17.91 0.21
CA ILE A 39 -2.94 -16.75 -0.59
C ILE A 39 -2.43 -17.18 -1.97
N LEU A 40 -1.63 -18.26 -2.03
CA LEU A 40 -1.12 -18.79 -3.31
C LEU A 40 -2.22 -19.35 -4.21
N LYS A 41 -3.35 -19.80 -3.64
CA LYS A 41 -4.54 -20.24 -4.38
C LYS A 41 -5.42 -19.07 -4.82
N GLY A 42 -5.04 -17.84 -4.50
CA GLY A 42 -5.82 -16.64 -4.80
C GLY A 42 -6.92 -16.33 -3.79
N VAL A 43 -6.91 -16.94 -2.61
CA VAL A 43 -7.83 -16.56 -1.52
C VAL A 43 -7.42 -15.19 -1.02
N HIS A 44 -8.42 -14.31 -0.88
CA HIS A 44 -8.25 -12.92 -0.49
C HIS A 44 -7.92 -12.82 1.01
N PRO A 45 -6.69 -12.42 1.39
CA PRO A 45 -6.32 -12.29 2.79
C PRO A 45 -6.79 -10.94 3.36
N ASP A 46 -7.08 -10.89 4.65
CA ASP A 46 -7.44 -9.63 5.29
C ASP A 46 -6.27 -8.59 5.29
N PRO A 47 -6.55 -7.29 5.45
CA PRO A 47 -5.51 -6.26 5.48
C PRO A 47 -4.48 -6.44 6.61
N LYS A 48 -4.85 -7.12 7.71
CA LYS A 48 -3.93 -7.41 8.82
C LYS A 48 -2.88 -8.43 8.41
N THR A 49 -3.25 -9.41 7.59
CA THR A 49 -2.38 -10.41 6.98
C THR A 49 -1.44 -9.76 5.98
N ILE A 50 -1.94 -8.82 5.17
CA ILE A 50 -1.12 -8.02 4.26
C ILE A 50 -0.06 -7.21 5.03
N ARG A 51 -0.46 -6.53 6.12
CA ARG A 51 0.48 -5.81 6.99
C ARG A 51 1.56 -6.74 7.57
N LYS A 52 1.20 -7.96 7.97
CA LYS A 52 2.18 -8.95 8.45
C LYS A 52 3.20 -9.34 7.36
N LEU A 53 2.74 -9.52 6.12
CA LEU A 53 3.64 -9.76 4.98
C LEU A 53 4.56 -8.56 4.75
N ALA A 54 4.03 -7.33 4.78
CA ALA A 54 4.82 -6.12 4.62
C ALA A 54 5.88 -5.96 5.72
N ILE A 55 5.53 -6.22 6.99
CA ILE A 55 6.48 -6.22 8.11
C ILE A 55 7.59 -7.25 7.89
N ALA A 56 7.23 -8.44 7.41
CA ALA A 56 8.16 -9.55 7.25
C ALA A 56 9.13 -9.38 6.08
N PHE A 57 8.67 -8.77 4.98
CA PHE A 57 9.42 -8.70 3.72
C PHE A 57 9.86 -7.28 3.33
N GLY A 58 9.36 -6.24 4.00
CA GLY A 58 9.54 -4.84 3.65
C GLY A 58 10.65 -4.11 4.40
N GLY A 59 11.35 -4.77 5.32
CA GLY A 59 12.40 -4.13 6.12
C GLY A 59 11.86 -3.00 7.01
N ASP A 60 12.63 -1.93 7.16
CA ASP A 60 12.36 -0.88 8.13
C ASP A 60 11.79 0.40 7.49
N GLY A 61 11.00 1.14 8.28
CA GLY A 61 10.56 2.49 7.92
C GLY A 61 9.76 2.58 6.62
N GLN A 62 10.26 3.38 5.68
CA GLN A 62 9.57 3.72 4.43
C GLN A 62 9.42 2.54 3.48
N GLN A 63 10.39 1.62 3.44
CA GLN A 63 10.33 0.44 2.56
C GLN A 63 9.16 -0.48 2.95
N ARG A 64 8.88 -0.59 4.24
CA ARG A 64 7.74 -1.35 4.76
C ARG A 64 6.41 -0.75 4.34
N LEU A 65 6.28 0.58 4.43
CA LEU A 65 5.04 1.29 4.08
C LEU A 65 4.75 1.22 2.59
N ALA A 66 5.79 1.41 1.77
CA ALA A 66 5.68 1.26 0.31
C ALA A 66 5.27 -0.17 -0.06
N LEU A 67 5.86 -1.18 0.59
CA LEU A 67 5.49 -2.57 0.36
C LEU A 67 4.06 -2.86 0.83
N GLU A 68 3.63 -2.35 1.98
CA GLU A 68 2.24 -2.51 2.47
C GLU A 68 1.24 -1.96 1.46
N ASP A 69 1.51 -0.78 0.87
CA ASP A 69 0.65 -0.18 -0.15
C ASP A 69 0.60 -1.04 -1.41
N GLN A 70 1.76 -1.48 -1.92
CA GLN A 70 1.83 -2.37 -3.07
C GLN A 70 1.02 -3.66 -2.84
N LEU A 71 1.18 -4.31 -1.69
CA LEU A 71 0.46 -5.55 -1.39
C LEU A 71 -1.05 -5.34 -1.26
N LEU A 72 -1.49 -4.17 -0.79
CA LEU A 72 -2.91 -3.81 -0.76
C LEU A 72 -3.49 -3.64 -2.17
N VAL A 73 -2.70 -3.12 -3.10
CA VAL A 73 -3.08 -3.03 -4.53
C VAL A 73 -3.16 -4.43 -5.15
N LEU A 74 -2.14 -5.27 -4.98
CA LEU A 74 -2.13 -6.66 -5.51
C LEU A 74 -3.23 -7.54 -4.90
N ALA A 75 -3.70 -7.17 -3.71
CA ALA A 75 -4.83 -7.80 -3.05
C ALA A 75 -6.15 -7.09 -3.35
N GLY A 76 -6.24 -6.16 -4.30
CA GLY A 76 -7.52 -5.55 -4.70
C GLY A 76 -8.18 -4.62 -3.66
N TYR A 77 -7.51 -4.29 -2.55
CA TYR A 77 -8.00 -3.33 -1.56
C TYR A 77 -7.83 -1.87 -2.02
N ARG A 78 -6.96 -1.62 -3.00
CA ARG A 78 -6.71 -0.32 -3.61
C ARG A 78 -6.57 -0.49 -5.12
N SER A 79 -7.16 0.42 -5.89
CA SER A 79 -6.83 0.56 -7.30
C SER A 79 -5.40 1.09 -7.42
N GLU A 80 -4.64 0.62 -8.43
CA GLU A 80 -3.36 1.24 -8.82
C GLU A 80 -3.57 2.75 -8.89
N ARG A 81 -2.85 3.50 -8.05
CA ARG A 81 -2.84 4.96 -8.19
C ARG A 81 -2.30 5.25 -9.60
N PRO A 82 -2.91 6.15 -10.39
CA PRO A 82 -2.29 6.63 -11.61
C PRO A 82 -0.94 7.26 -11.23
N GLU A 83 0.15 6.56 -11.49
CA GLU A 83 1.49 6.94 -11.02
C GLU A 83 2.09 8.13 -11.77
N GLU A 84 1.52 8.55 -12.91
CA GLU A 84 2.30 9.38 -13.86
C GLU A 84 2.31 10.90 -13.59
N GLU A 85 1.41 11.47 -12.79
CA GLU A 85 1.47 12.92 -12.45
C GLU A 85 1.46 13.22 -10.94
N MET A 86 0.99 12.30 -10.10
CA MET A 86 0.87 12.57 -8.66
C MET A 86 2.16 12.33 -7.87
N GLY A 87 3.07 11.44 -8.30
CA GLY A 87 4.21 11.03 -7.47
C GLY A 87 5.17 12.17 -7.11
N VAL A 88 5.52 13.01 -8.08
CA VAL A 88 6.49 14.10 -7.90
C VAL A 88 5.89 15.25 -7.10
N GLU A 89 4.67 15.69 -7.44
CA GLU A 89 4.02 16.81 -6.75
C GLU A 89 3.57 16.42 -5.34
N TYR A 90 3.16 15.17 -5.13
CA TYR A 90 2.85 14.65 -3.80
C TYR A 90 4.10 14.54 -2.94
N GLY A 91 5.22 14.04 -3.48
CA GLY A 91 6.51 14.01 -2.80
C GLY A 91 6.97 15.41 -2.36
N ARG A 92 6.94 16.37 -3.30
CA ARG A 92 7.26 17.78 -3.01
C ARG A 92 6.34 18.40 -1.96
N LEU A 93 5.07 18.01 -1.94
CA LEU A 93 4.13 18.48 -0.92
C LEU A 93 4.47 17.92 0.46
N LEU A 94 4.80 16.63 0.56
CA LEU A 94 5.22 16.00 1.81
C LEU A 94 6.51 16.63 2.37
N ASP A 95 7.51 16.87 1.53
CA ASP A 95 8.78 17.52 1.91
C ASP A 95 8.55 18.93 2.49
N LYS A 96 7.55 19.65 1.97
CA LYS A 96 7.16 20.97 2.49
C LYS A 96 6.40 20.85 3.80
N ILE A 97 5.48 19.90 3.92
CA ILE A 97 4.67 19.68 5.13
C ILE A 97 5.57 19.27 6.32
N GLU A 98 6.67 18.55 6.08
CA GLU A 98 7.62 18.19 7.15
C GLU A 98 8.20 19.42 7.87
N GLN A 99 8.30 20.55 7.17
CA GLN A 99 8.83 21.80 7.71
C GLN A 99 7.77 22.63 8.47
N PHE A 100 6.52 22.19 8.49
CA PHE A 100 5.41 22.97 9.05
C PHE A 100 5.30 22.76 10.56
N SER A 101 5.02 23.85 11.28
CA SER A 101 4.60 23.79 12.67
C SER A 101 3.20 23.17 12.80
N LYS A 102 2.86 22.70 14.00
CA LYS A 102 1.52 22.16 14.31
C LYS A 102 0.38 23.12 13.92
N SER A 103 0.58 24.43 14.12
CA SER A 103 -0.42 25.45 13.75
C SER A 103 -0.57 25.56 12.24
N GLN A 104 0.53 25.50 11.49
CA GLN A 104 0.51 25.54 10.03
C GLN A 104 -0.12 24.26 9.44
N ILE A 105 0.15 23.09 10.01
CA ILE A 105 -0.51 21.83 9.62
C ILE A 105 -2.03 21.93 9.83
N LYS A 106 -2.48 22.50 10.95
CA LYS A 106 -3.90 22.70 11.22
C LYS A 106 -4.58 23.64 10.23
N ILE A 107 -3.88 24.70 9.81
CA ILE A 107 -4.36 25.62 8.76
C ILE A 107 -4.46 24.88 7.43
N MET A 108 -3.44 24.11 7.07
CA MET A 108 -3.46 23.31 5.84
C MET A 108 -4.57 22.28 5.80
N GLY A 109 -4.88 21.64 6.93
CA GLY A 109 -6.02 20.72 7.03
C GLY A 109 -7.33 21.41 6.67
N ARG A 110 -7.59 22.58 7.25
CA ARG A 110 -8.80 23.36 6.94
C ARG A 110 -8.87 23.82 5.48
N PHE A 111 -7.73 24.15 4.90
CA PHE A 111 -7.66 24.53 3.49
C PHE A 111 -7.94 23.35 2.57
N ALA A 112 -7.42 22.16 2.90
CA ALA A 112 -7.75 20.94 2.17
C ALA A 112 -9.25 20.60 2.28
N ASP A 113 -9.84 20.72 3.47
CA ASP A 113 -11.27 20.53 3.69
C ASP A 113 -12.10 21.47 2.81
N PHE A 114 -11.72 22.75 2.74
CA PHE A 114 -12.36 23.75 1.88
C PHE A 114 -12.28 23.38 0.39
N LEU A 115 -11.10 22.99 -0.12
CA LEU A 115 -10.93 22.60 -1.52
C LEU A 115 -11.81 21.39 -1.88
N ILE A 116 -11.95 20.43 -0.96
CA ILE A 116 -12.81 19.24 -1.12
C ILE A 116 -14.29 19.64 -1.16
N GLU A 117 -14.69 20.65 -0.39
CA GLU A 117 -16.06 21.16 -0.38
C GLU A 117 -16.40 21.88 -1.68
N VAL A 118 -15.54 22.79 -2.14
CA VAL A 118 -15.75 23.56 -3.39
C VAL A 118 -15.79 22.63 -4.63
N THR A 119 -14.92 21.63 -4.70
CA THR A 119 -14.93 20.67 -5.83
C THR A 119 -16.16 19.77 -5.85
N LYS A 120 -16.83 19.54 -4.72
CA LYS A 120 -18.12 18.83 -4.69
C LYS A 120 -19.28 19.68 -5.19
N GLU A 121 -19.20 21.00 -5.02
CA GLU A 121 -20.25 21.93 -5.50
C GLU A 121 -20.15 22.17 -7.01
N GLU A 122 -18.95 22.16 -7.59
CA GLU A 122 -18.75 22.30 -9.05
C GLU A 122 -19.17 21.05 -9.86
N GLY A 123 -19.40 19.90 -9.21
CA GLY A 123 -19.87 18.66 -9.84
C GLY A 123 -21.39 18.56 -10.05
N VAL A 124 -22.16 19.59 -9.70
CA VAL A 124 -23.63 19.64 -9.87
C VAL A 124 -24.02 20.81 -10.78
N SER A 125 -23.47 20.84 -12.00
CA SER A 125 -24.04 21.59 -13.14
C SER A 125 -23.45 21.09 -14.45
N HIS A 126 -23.95 19.94 -14.92
CA HIS A 126 -24.57 19.75 -16.23
C HIS A 126 -24.94 18.29 -16.47
#